data_AF-A0A438CFI4-F1
#
_entry.id   AF-A0A438CFI4-F1
#
_cell.length_a   1.000
_cell.length_b   1.000
_cell.length_c   1.000
_cell.angle_alpha   90.00
_cell.angle_beta   90.00
_cell.angle_gamma   90.00
#
_symmetry.space_group_name_H-M   'P 1'
#
loop_
_entity.id
_entity.type
_entity.pdbx_description
1 polymer ?
#
loop_
_entity_poly.entity_id
_entity_poly.type
_entity_poly.pdbx_seq_one_letter_code
_entity_poly.pdbx_strand_id
1 'polypeptide(L)'
;MSGPYKDALFSASSYDANDDMFPLAYGLFSSENYKDWLWFLEKLKMVIGERDVIIISNKHQGLFVVFQRKERKENALQMLDSIAYARLDCDYEVAMDTLRTFNHDLAKWVEENNPQHWAISKFKKMRWDKINES
;
A
#
# COMPACT_ATOMS: atom_id res chain seq x y z
N MET A 1 36.26 15.87 -14.57
CA MET A 1 36.46 14.78 -13.59
C MET A 1 35.15 14.01 -13.50
N SER A 2 35.11 12.78 -14.01
CA SER A 2 33.97 11.86 -13.85
C SER A 2 34.58 10.53 -13.45
N GLY A 3 34.37 10.14 -12.20
CA GLY A 3 34.86 8.87 -11.67
C GLY A 3 34.03 7.69 -12.19
N PRO A 4 34.55 6.45 -12.12
CA PRO A 4 33.90 5.26 -12.68
C PRO A 4 32.61 4.83 -11.97
N TYR A 5 32.23 5.51 -10.89
CA TYR A 5 31.04 5.21 -10.10
C TYR A 5 30.00 6.31 -10.27
N LYS A 6 28.86 5.92 -10.84
CA LYS A 6 27.71 6.79 -11.07
C LYS A 6 26.88 6.84 -9.78
N ASP A 7 27.49 7.37 -8.72
CA ASP A 7 26.90 7.34 -7.39
C ASP A 7 25.74 8.36 -7.31
N ALA A 8 24.60 7.90 -6.81
CA ALA A 8 23.43 8.70 -6.50
C ALA A 8 23.41 9.02 -5.00
N LEU A 9 23.25 10.30 -4.67
CA LEU A 9 23.08 10.77 -3.29
C LEU A 9 21.60 10.99 -3.01
N PHE A 10 21.05 10.24 -2.07
CA PHE A 10 19.74 10.54 -1.50
C PHE A 10 19.94 11.33 -0.20
N SER A 11 19.13 12.36 -0.02
CA SER A 11 19.12 13.17 1.18
C SER A 11 17.69 13.50 1.59
N ALA A 12 17.42 13.46 2.88
CA ALA A 12 16.20 13.95 3.48
C ALA A 12 16.54 15.02 4.52
N SER A 13 15.79 16.11 4.50
CA SER A 13 15.88 17.21 5.47
C SER A 13 14.49 17.50 6.03
N SER A 14 14.43 18.02 7.25
CA SER A 14 13.19 18.53 7.84
C SER A 14 13.39 19.93 8.38
N TYR A 15 12.27 20.55 8.76
CA TYR A 15 12.24 21.84 9.43
C TYR A 15 12.06 21.62 10.93
N ASP A 16 12.75 22.40 11.74
CA ASP A 16 12.51 22.45 13.18
C ASP A 16 11.38 23.45 13.52
N ALA A 17 11.17 23.71 14.82
CA ALA A 17 10.12 24.62 15.27
C ALA A 17 10.36 26.10 14.92
N ASN A 18 11.56 26.44 14.43
CA ASN A 18 11.95 27.79 14.02
C ASN A 18 12.00 27.96 12.50
N ASP A 19 11.45 27.00 11.74
CA ASP A 19 11.54 26.93 10.27
C ASP A 19 12.98 26.79 9.75
N ASP A 20 13.93 26.35 10.58
CA ASP A 20 15.30 26.08 10.16
C ASP A 20 15.40 24.65 9.60
N MET A 21 15.99 24.52 8.42
CA MET A 21 16.17 23.22 7.76
C MET A 21 17.39 22.48 8.32
N PHE A 22 17.21 21.21 8.72
CA PHE A 22 18.29 20.34 9.17
C PHE A 22 18.25 18.97 8.48
N PRO A 23 19.41 18.33 8.23
CA PRO A 23 19.46 17.03 7.58
C PRO A 23 18.98 15.92 8.53
N LEU A 24 18.07 15.07 8.04
CA LEU A 24 17.56 13.89 8.75
C LEU A 24 18.32 12.61 8.39
N ALA A 25 18.62 12.43 7.11
CA ALA A 25 19.28 11.23 6.61
C ALA A 25 19.95 11.49 5.26
N TYR A 26 21.01 10.73 4.99
CA TYR A 26 21.64 10.66 3.68
C TYR A 26 22.04 9.22 3.35
N GLY A 27 22.13 8.90 2.06
CA GLY A 27 22.58 7.59 1.59
C GLY A 27 23.23 7.69 0.21
N LEU A 28 24.31 6.95 0.02
CA LEU A 28 25.01 6.82 -1.25
C LEU A 28 24.62 5.49 -1.89
N PHE A 29 24.18 5.55 -3.14
CA PHE A 29 23.69 4.40 -3.90
C PHE A 29 24.35 4.35 -5.26
N SER A 30 24.40 3.17 -5.86
CA SER A 30 24.96 3.01 -7.21
C SER A 30 24.05 3.54 -8.32
N SER A 31 22.75 3.80 -8.03
CA SER A 31 21.79 4.31 -9.02
C SER A 31 20.46 4.75 -8.39
N GLU A 32 19.67 5.57 -9.09
CA GLU A 32 18.35 6.01 -8.62
C GLU A 32 17.21 5.01 -8.95
N ASN A 33 17.32 3.75 -8.52
CA ASN A 33 16.33 2.71 -8.86
C ASN A 33 15.29 2.46 -7.75
N TYR A 34 14.25 1.68 -8.07
CA TYR A 34 13.17 1.34 -7.13
C TYR A 34 13.65 0.70 -5.82
N LYS A 35 14.62 -0.22 -5.87
CA LYS A 35 15.11 -0.94 -4.68
C LYS A 35 15.85 0.01 -3.75
N ASP A 36 16.68 0.88 -4.32
CA ASP A 36 17.46 1.85 -3.57
C ASP A 36 16.54 2.88 -2.89
N TRP A 37 15.53 3.39 -3.63
CA TRP A 37 14.50 4.29 -3.08
C TRP A 37 13.65 3.63 -1.99
N LEU A 38 13.24 2.37 -2.20
CA LEU A 38 12.46 1.63 -1.21
C LEU A 38 13.26 1.47 0.09
N TRP A 39 14.51 1.02 -0.01
CA TRP A 39 15.37 0.85 1.15
C TRP A 39 15.59 2.17 1.90
N PHE A 40 15.87 3.26 1.18
CA PHE A 40 16.09 4.58 1.78
C PHE A 40 14.86 5.07 2.55
N LEU A 41 13.67 4.94 1.96
CA LEU A 41 12.42 5.32 2.62
C LEU A 41 12.07 4.42 3.81
N GLU A 42 12.38 3.12 3.76
CA GLU A 42 12.22 2.22 4.89
C GLU A 42 13.10 2.65 6.07
N LYS A 43 14.36 3.02 5.82
CA LYS A 43 15.25 3.55 6.86
C LYS A 43 14.80 4.91 7.37
N LEU A 44 14.40 5.80 6.47
CA LEU A 44 13.88 7.11 6.85
C LEU A 44 12.63 6.98 7.75
N LYS A 45 11.72 6.05 7.43
CA LYS A 45 10.55 5.76 8.26
C LYS A 45 10.92 5.30 9.68
N MET A 46 11.98 4.50 9.83
CA MET A 46 12.45 4.08 11.16
C MET A 46 12.93 5.27 12.01
N VAL A 47 13.53 6.28 11.39
CA VAL A 47 14.01 7.50 12.07
C VAL A 47 12.86 8.43 12.43
N ILE A 48 11.91 8.62 11.50
CA ILE A 48 10.75 9.51 11.69
C ILE A 48 9.77 8.94 12.73
N GLY A 49 9.62 7.62 12.77
CA GLY A 49 8.63 6.93 13.61
C GLY A 49 7.21 7.03 13.04
N GLU A 50 6.21 7.07 13.93
CA GLU A 50 4.77 7.12 13.57
C GLU A 50 4.22 8.55 13.37
N ARG A 51 5.08 9.48 12.95
CA ARG A 51 4.67 10.87 12.73
C ARG A 51 4.02 11.03 11.36
N ASP A 52 2.99 11.86 11.29
CA ASP A 52 2.46 12.34 10.03
C ASP A 52 3.50 13.25 9.37
N VAL A 53 3.92 12.89 8.15
CA VAL A 53 4.94 13.62 7.39
C VAL A 53 4.50 13.94 5.98
N ILE A 54 4.88 15.12 5.51
CA ILE A 54 4.74 15.55 4.13
C ILE A 54 6.09 15.36 3.45
N ILE A 55 6.14 14.55 2.39
CA ILE A 55 7.35 14.33 1.59
C ILE A 55 7.26 15.19 0.34
N ILE A 56 8.18 16.15 0.20
CA ILE A 56 8.38 16.93 -1.02
C ILE A 56 9.60 16.36 -1.74
N SER A 57 9.43 15.96 -2.99
CA SER A 57 10.49 15.36 -3.80
C SER A 57 10.43 15.86 -5.22
N ASN A 58 11.57 15.86 -5.92
CA ASN A 58 11.52 15.89 -7.38
C ASN A 58 10.87 14.56 -7.82
N LYS A 59 10.00 14.58 -8.83
CA LYS A 59 9.22 13.41 -9.26
C LYS A 59 10.08 12.35 -9.98
N HIS A 60 11.21 11.95 -9.39
CA HIS A 60 12.09 10.95 -9.95
C HIS A 60 11.36 9.62 -10.11
N GLN A 61 11.59 8.93 -11.23
CA GLN A 61 10.82 7.75 -11.64
C GLN A 61 10.87 6.63 -10.58
N GLY A 62 12.03 6.40 -9.95
CA GLY A 62 12.18 5.40 -8.90
C GLY A 62 11.28 5.65 -7.68
N LEU A 63 11.19 6.90 -7.24
CA LEU A 63 10.36 7.32 -6.12
C LEU A 63 8.86 7.25 -6.46
N PHE A 64 8.50 7.68 -7.66
CA PHE A 64 7.14 7.59 -8.18
C PHE A 64 6.63 6.14 -8.22
N VAL A 65 7.49 5.19 -8.63
CA VAL A 65 7.14 3.76 -8.64
C VAL A 65 6.93 3.22 -7.22
N VAL A 66 7.69 3.69 -6.23
CA VAL A 66 7.47 3.29 -4.82
C VAL A 66 6.09 3.73 -4.34
N PHE A 67 5.74 5.00 -4.53
CA PHE A 67 4.44 5.52 -4.09
C PHE A 67 3.27 4.87 -4.83
N GLN A 68 3.35 4.73 -6.16
CA GLN A 68 2.32 4.03 -6.92
C GLN A 68 2.14 2.58 -6.48
N ARG A 69 3.23 1.86 -6.19
CA ARG A 69 3.13 0.48 -5.70
C ARG A 69 2.50 0.40 -4.32
N LYS A 70 2.74 1.38 -3.45
CA LYS A 70 2.10 1.47 -2.14
C LYS A 70 0.59 1.71 -2.28
N GLU A 71 0.21 2.72 -3.06
CA GLU A 71 -1.19 3.07 -3.33
C GLU A 71 -1.96 1.89 -3.97
N ARG A 72 -1.38 1.23 -4.99
CA ARG A 72 -2.02 0.06 -5.60
C ARG A 72 -2.25 -1.09 -4.61
N LYS A 73 -1.35 -1.28 -3.63
CA LYS A 73 -1.55 -2.29 -2.58
C LYS A 73 -2.68 -1.89 -1.63
N GLU A 74 -2.73 -0.64 -1.21
CA GLU A 74 -3.78 -0.13 -0.32
C GLU A 74 -5.17 -0.20 -1.00
N ASN A 75 -5.26 0.19 -2.26
CA ASN A 75 -6.49 0.07 -3.05
C ASN A 75 -6.93 -1.40 -3.21
N ALA A 76 -5.98 -2.31 -3.46
CA ALA A 76 -6.29 -3.74 -3.55
C ALA A 76 -6.85 -4.29 -2.22
N LEU A 77 -6.26 -3.89 -1.09
CA LEU A 77 -6.75 -4.28 0.24
C LEU A 77 -8.16 -3.76 0.50
N GLN A 78 -8.43 -2.49 0.18
CA GLN A 78 -9.77 -1.91 0.33
C GLN A 78 -10.82 -2.63 -0.52
N MET A 79 -10.46 -3.03 -1.75
CA MET A 79 -11.36 -3.83 -2.61
C MET A 79 -11.61 -5.22 -2.02
N LEU A 80 -10.58 -5.89 -1.50
CA LEU A 80 -10.73 -7.19 -0.83
C LEU A 80 -11.60 -7.09 0.43
N ASP A 81 -11.42 -6.04 1.25
CA ASP A 81 -12.27 -5.78 2.41
C ASP A 81 -13.72 -5.54 1.99
N SER A 82 -13.95 -4.77 0.92
CA SER A 82 -15.30 -4.54 0.39
C SER A 82 -15.97 -5.83 -0.04
N ILE A 83 -15.22 -6.77 -0.64
CA ILE A 83 -15.71 -8.10 -1.02
C ILE A 83 -16.00 -8.94 0.23
N ALA A 84 -15.07 -8.99 1.18
CA ALA A 84 -15.19 -9.81 2.38
C ALA A 84 -16.40 -9.39 3.24
N TYR A 85 -16.61 -8.08 3.38
CA TYR A 85 -17.63 -7.50 4.23
C TYR A 85 -18.92 -7.10 3.51
N ALA A 86 -19.05 -7.39 2.20
CA ALA A 86 -20.29 -7.20 1.46
C ALA A 86 -21.45 -7.93 2.16
N ARG A 87 -22.55 -7.20 2.44
CA ARG A 87 -23.69 -7.73 3.18
C ARG A 87 -24.68 -8.45 2.28
N LEU A 88 -24.84 -7.95 1.06
CA LEU A 88 -25.75 -8.47 0.05
C LEU A 88 -24.96 -9.07 -1.11
N ASP A 89 -25.59 -10.00 -1.83
CA ASP A 89 -25.01 -10.57 -3.04
C ASP A 89 -24.75 -9.50 -4.10
N CYS A 90 -25.65 -8.52 -4.25
CA CYS A 90 -25.46 -7.43 -5.21
C CYS A 90 -24.24 -6.56 -4.88
N ASP A 91 -24.01 -6.25 -3.59
CA ASP A 91 -22.84 -5.47 -3.16
C ASP A 91 -21.53 -6.24 -3.42
N TYR A 92 -21.56 -7.56 -3.21
CA TYR A 92 -20.45 -8.44 -3.51
C TYR A 92 -20.10 -8.43 -5.01
N GLU A 93 -21.10 -8.55 -5.88
CA GLU A 93 -20.86 -8.54 -7.33
C GLU A 93 -20.29 -7.19 -7.80
N VAL A 94 -20.79 -6.06 -7.27
CA VAL A 94 -20.23 -4.73 -7.58
C VAL A 94 -18.77 -4.61 -7.13
N ALA A 95 -18.44 -5.10 -5.93
CA ALA A 95 -17.07 -5.10 -5.43
C ALA A 95 -16.16 -6.01 -6.27
N MET A 96 -16.66 -7.17 -6.70
CA MET A 96 -15.95 -8.08 -7.61
C MET A 96 -15.71 -7.47 -8.99
N ASP A 97 -16.68 -6.78 -9.58
CA ASP A 97 -16.51 -6.10 -10.88
C ASP A 97 -15.49 -4.96 -10.80
N THR A 98 -15.48 -4.25 -9.68
CA THR A 98 -14.46 -3.24 -9.39
C THR A 98 -13.07 -3.89 -9.33
N LEU A 99 -12.94 -5.02 -8.62
CA LEU A 99 -11.68 -5.76 -8.52
C LEU A 99 -11.22 -6.31 -9.88
N ARG A 100 -12.14 -6.83 -10.70
CA ARG A 100 -11.84 -7.32 -12.07
C ARG A 100 -11.29 -6.21 -12.95
N THR A 101 -11.86 -5.02 -12.86
CA THR A 101 -11.39 -3.83 -13.60
C THR A 101 -10.00 -3.39 -13.14
N PHE A 102 -9.69 -3.56 -11.84
CA PHE A 102 -8.40 -3.19 -11.27
C PHE A 102 -7.30 -4.23 -11.55
N ASN A 103 -7.58 -5.51 -11.35
CA ASN A 103 -6.65 -6.62 -11.52
C ASN A 103 -7.38 -7.96 -11.69
N HIS A 104 -7.41 -8.47 -12.92
CA HIS A 104 -8.04 -9.75 -13.26
C HIS A 104 -7.45 -10.96 -12.51
N ASP A 105 -6.13 -11.02 -12.32
CA ASP A 105 -5.48 -12.14 -11.64
C ASP A 105 -5.89 -12.20 -10.16
N LEU A 106 -6.02 -11.04 -9.53
CA LEU A 106 -6.47 -10.94 -8.15
C LEU A 106 -7.95 -11.31 -8.01
N ALA A 107 -8.81 -10.90 -8.96
CA ALA A 107 -10.20 -11.32 -9.00
C ALA A 107 -10.35 -12.83 -9.18
N LYS A 108 -9.56 -13.41 -10.08
CA LYS A 108 -9.51 -14.87 -10.28
C LYS A 108 -9.09 -15.60 -9.00
N TRP A 109 -8.07 -15.10 -8.31
CA TRP A 109 -7.64 -15.67 -7.04
C TRP A 109 -8.75 -15.64 -5.98
N VAL A 110 -9.53 -14.56 -5.91
CA VAL A 110 -10.69 -14.46 -5.01
C VAL A 110 -11.73 -15.55 -5.32
N GLU A 111 -12.06 -15.75 -6.60
CA GLU A 111 -13.03 -16.76 -7.04
C GLU A 111 -12.56 -18.19 -6.75
N GLU A 112 -11.26 -18.46 -6.96
CA GLU A 112 -10.65 -19.77 -6.70
C GLU A 112 -10.55 -20.10 -5.21
N ASN A 113 -10.60 -19.10 -4.34
CA ASN A 113 -10.41 -19.26 -2.91
C ASN A 113 -11.72 -19.35 -2.10
N ASN A 114 -12.75 -19.97 -2.71
CA ASN A 114 -14.02 -20.33 -2.06
C ASN A 114 -14.67 -19.20 -1.23
N PRO A 115 -15.15 -18.11 -1.86
CA PRO A 115 -15.76 -16.96 -1.19
C PRO A 115 -16.84 -17.30 -0.16
N GLN A 116 -17.55 -18.42 -0.33
CA GLN A 116 -18.55 -18.93 0.61
C GLN A 116 -18.04 -19.19 2.04
N HIS A 117 -16.73 -19.24 2.25
CA HIS A 117 -16.14 -19.49 3.57
C HIS A 117 -15.76 -18.22 4.33
N TRP A 118 -15.70 -17.06 3.66
CA TRP A 118 -15.19 -15.84 4.27
C TRP A 118 -15.96 -14.57 3.87
N ALA A 119 -16.56 -14.51 2.68
CA ALA A 119 -17.39 -13.39 2.27
C ALA A 119 -18.77 -13.43 2.93
N ILE A 120 -19.13 -12.35 3.63
CA ILE A 120 -20.34 -12.27 4.46
C ILE A 120 -21.63 -12.55 3.67
N SER A 121 -21.76 -11.97 2.48
CA SER A 121 -22.93 -12.16 1.60
C SER A 121 -23.14 -13.62 1.19
N LYS A 122 -22.07 -14.42 1.08
CA LYS A 122 -22.13 -15.79 0.57
C LYS A 122 -22.41 -16.84 1.66
N PHE A 123 -22.50 -16.45 2.93
CA PHE A 123 -22.88 -17.38 3.99
C PHE A 123 -24.37 -17.74 3.89
N LYS A 124 -24.65 -19.03 3.65
CA LYS A 124 -26.02 -19.55 3.48
C LYS A 124 -26.85 -19.68 4.77
N LYS A 125 -26.28 -19.40 5.95
CA LYS A 125 -26.96 -19.59 7.24
C LYS A 125 -26.90 -18.32 8.09
N MET A 126 -28.03 -17.93 8.66
CA MET A 126 -28.08 -16.95 9.75
C MET A 126 -27.19 -17.46 10.89
N ARG A 127 -26.22 -16.63 11.30
CA ARG A 127 -25.24 -16.98 12.35
C ARG A 127 -25.86 -16.99 13.76
N TRP A 128 -27.10 -16.51 13.93
CA TRP A 128 -27.66 -16.13 15.25
C TRP A 128 -28.93 -16.88 15.70
N ASP A 129 -29.46 -17.83 14.93
CA ASP A 129 -30.78 -18.44 15.27
C ASP A 129 -30.70 -19.58 16.30
N LYS A 130 -29.65 -19.67 17.12
CA LYS A 130 -29.48 -20.74 18.13
C LYS A 130 -29.26 -20.27 19.57
N ILE A 131 -29.56 -19.01 19.89
CA ILE A 131 -29.34 -18.49 21.26
C ILE A 131 -30.62 -18.48 22.12
N ASN A 132 -31.82 -18.71 21.56
CA ASN A 132 -33.09 -18.61 22.30
C ASN A 132 -33.92 -19.91 22.32
N GLU A 133 -33.30 -21.08 22.44
CA GLU A 133 -34.02 -22.32 22.77
C GLU A 133 -33.33 -23.06 23.93
N SER A 134 -33.64 -22.64 25.16
CA SER A 134 -33.61 -23.47 26.36
C SER A 134 -34.31 -22.75 27.50
#